data_AF-A0A0Q9Y7L6-F1
#
_entry.id   AF-A0A0Q9Y7L6-F1
#
_cell.length_a   1.000
_cell.length_b   1.000
_cell.length_c   1.000
_cell.angle_alpha   90.00
_cell.angle_beta   90.00
_cell.angle_gamma   90.00
#
_symmetry.space_group_name_H-M   'P 1'
#
loop_
_entity.id
_entity.type
_entity.pdbx_description
1 polymer ?
#
loop_
_entity_poly.entity_id
_entity_poly.type
_entity_poly.pdbx_seq_one_letter_code
_entity_poly.pdbx_strand_id
1 'polypeptide(L)'
;MAHPGEMVNIAAEVNDDLFVADMKLFYKDAQDEEFHSVSLISGEESGLFQSTVEFGNDDLQYYFLASNGINQTKTETFTIEKEKVLESAHLRSPENNAMGLETDIELSVTIPNKEESELDVHFYEGKSINTVWNDEIKIYKNAVDTEPPAERVPDGESEFT
;
A
#
# COMPACT_ATOMS: atom_id res chain seq x y z
N MET A 1 -2.52 -9.28 1.05
CA MET A 1 -2.00 -8.50 -0.09
C MET A 1 -0.54 -8.25 0.23
N ALA A 2 0.35 -8.52 -0.71
CA ALA A 2 1.80 -8.36 -0.53
C ALA A 2 2.39 -7.62 -1.74
N HIS A 3 3.45 -6.85 -1.52
CA HIS A 3 4.16 -6.12 -2.55
C HIS A 3 5.40 -6.89 -3.05
N PRO A 4 5.86 -6.67 -4.30
CA PRO A 4 7.12 -7.24 -4.77
C PRO A 4 8.31 -6.87 -3.88
N GLY A 5 9.11 -7.86 -3.50
CA GLY A 5 10.25 -7.71 -2.58
C GLY A 5 9.88 -7.75 -1.10
N GLU A 6 8.59 -7.89 -0.77
CA GLU A 6 8.14 -8.07 0.61
C GLU A 6 8.47 -9.47 1.12
N MET A 7 8.91 -9.57 2.37
CA MET A 7 9.20 -10.85 3.01
C MET A 7 7.92 -11.40 3.66
N VAL A 8 7.37 -12.47 3.10
CA VAL A 8 6.13 -13.09 3.56
C VAL A 8 6.44 -14.30 4.44
N ASN A 9 5.94 -14.30 5.67
CA ASN A 9 6.02 -15.46 6.56
C ASN A 9 4.89 -16.44 6.21
N ILE A 10 5.27 -17.65 5.82
CA ILE A 10 4.35 -18.74 5.53
C ILE A 10 4.56 -19.81 6.59
N ALA A 11 3.48 -20.12 7.32
CA ALA A 11 3.49 -21.10 8.38
C ALA A 11 2.40 -22.17 8.16
N ALA A 12 2.68 -23.37 8.64
CA ALA A 12 1.69 -24.44 8.72
C ALA A 12 1.81 -25.16 10.06
N GLU A 13 0.66 -25.51 10.62
CA GLU A 13 0.55 -26.34 11.80
C GLU A 13 0.34 -27.80 11.36
N VAL A 14 1.15 -28.71 11.90
CA VAL A 14 1.05 -30.13 11.60
C VAL A 14 0.52 -30.88 12.82
N ASN A 15 -0.70 -31.38 12.68
CA ASN A 15 -1.36 -32.24 13.65
C ASN A 15 -1.30 -33.68 13.14
N ASP A 16 -0.19 -34.37 13.41
CA ASP A 16 -0.02 -35.80 13.11
C ASP A 16 0.37 -36.54 14.39
N ASP A 17 -0.19 -37.74 14.59
CA ASP A 17 0.17 -38.64 15.68
C ASP A 17 1.60 -39.20 15.52
N LEU A 18 2.19 -39.05 14.33
CA LEU A 18 3.54 -39.47 13.96
C LEU A 18 4.51 -38.28 13.85
N PHE A 19 5.78 -38.53 14.17
CA PHE A 19 6.84 -37.52 14.07
C PHE A 19 7.06 -37.07 12.62
N VAL A 20 6.86 -35.78 12.36
CA VAL A 20 7.20 -35.13 11.09
C VAL A 20 8.70 -34.84 11.09
N ALA A 21 9.43 -35.47 10.17
CA ALA A 21 10.89 -35.36 10.10
C ALA A 21 11.35 -34.17 9.25
N ASP A 22 10.61 -33.85 8.19
CA ASP A 22 10.94 -32.76 7.26
C ASP A 22 9.66 -32.18 6.68
N MET A 23 9.64 -30.85 6.54
CA MET A 23 8.57 -30.14 5.86
C MET A 23 9.16 -29.14 4.87
N LYS A 24 8.66 -29.18 3.64
CA LYS A 24 9.08 -28.29 2.56
C LYS A 24 7.93 -27.45 2.06
N LEU A 25 8.22 -26.19 1.80
CA LEU A 25 7.37 -25.24 1.10
C LEU A 25 7.84 -25.22 -0.33
N PHE A 26 6.93 -25.49 -1.26
CA PHE A 26 7.15 -25.26 -2.68
C PHE A 26 6.36 -24.02 -3.08
N TYR A 27 7.01 -23.05 -3.72
CA TYR A 27 6.40 -21.79 -4.10
C TYR A 27 6.90 -21.32 -5.47
N LYS A 28 6.09 -20.54 -6.18
CA LYS A 28 6.44 -19.86 -7.44
C LYS A 28 5.53 -18.66 -7.66
N ASP A 29 5.96 -17.72 -8.50
CA ASP A 29 5.03 -16.75 -9.05
C ASP A 29 4.09 -17.46 -10.04
N ALA A 30 2.85 -16.98 -10.18
CA ALA A 30 1.87 -17.64 -11.03
C ALA A 30 2.32 -17.69 -12.51
N GLN A 31 3.11 -16.70 -12.94
CA GLN A 31 3.73 -16.63 -14.26
C GLN A 31 4.92 -17.58 -14.48
N ASP A 32 5.52 -18.12 -13.42
CA ASP A 32 6.66 -19.03 -13.53
C ASP A 32 6.22 -20.48 -13.86
N GLU A 33 7.07 -21.21 -14.58
CA GLU A 33 6.82 -22.61 -14.93
C GLU A 33 7.25 -23.59 -13.81
N GLU A 34 8.28 -23.24 -13.03
CA GLU A 34 8.92 -24.13 -12.06
C GLU A 34 8.71 -23.66 -10.62
N PHE A 35 8.58 -24.62 -9.69
CA PHE A 35 8.52 -24.34 -8.26
C PHE A 35 9.92 -24.28 -7.65
N HIS A 36 10.16 -23.24 -6.87
CA HIS A 36 11.25 -23.20 -5.90
C HIS A 36 10.84 -23.94 -4.63
N SER A 37 11.81 -24.40 -3.84
CA SER A 37 11.54 -25.10 -2.59
C SER A 37 12.46 -24.67 -1.46
N VAL A 38 11.89 -24.55 -0.27
CA VAL A 38 12.58 -24.20 0.98
C VAL A 38 12.10 -25.12 2.10
N SER A 39 13.03 -25.59 2.94
CA SER A 39 12.69 -26.35 4.15
C SER A 39 12.17 -25.40 5.21
N LEU A 40 11.04 -25.74 5.84
CA LEU A 40 10.52 -24.97 6.97
C LEU A 40 11.25 -25.35 8.24
N ILE A 41 11.31 -24.37 9.15
CA ILE A 41 11.93 -24.51 10.46
C ILE A 41 10.81 -24.68 11.49
N SER A 42 10.97 -25.65 12.40
CA SER A 42 10.07 -25.79 13.54
C SER A 42 10.16 -24.57 14.43
N GLY A 43 9.03 -23.93 14.71
CA GLY A 43 8.94 -22.83 15.66
C GLY A 43 9.12 -23.26 17.12
N GLU A 44 9.00 -22.30 18.03
CA GLU A 44 9.03 -22.55 19.48
C GLU A 44 7.79 -23.34 19.94
N GLU A 45 6.68 -23.20 19.22
CA GLU A 45 5.45 -23.96 19.45
C GLU A 45 5.54 -25.33 18.76
N SER A 46 5.22 -26.39 19.51
CA SER A 46 5.27 -27.76 19.01
C SER A 46 4.27 -27.95 17.87
N GLY A 47 4.74 -28.44 16.73
CA GLY A 47 3.90 -28.69 15.54
C GLY A 47 3.79 -27.50 14.58
N LEU A 48 4.30 -26.31 14.94
CA LEU A 48 4.33 -25.17 14.03
C LEU A 48 5.61 -25.17 13.22
N PHE A 49 5.48 -25.09 11.90
CA PHE A 49 6.60 -24.94 10.97
C PHE A 49 6.43 -23.66 10.17
N GLN A 50 7.51 -22.90 9.99
CA GLN A 50 7.47 -21.64 9.27
C GLN A 50 8.71 -21.40 8.41
N SER A 51 8.54 -20.60 7.37
CA SER A 51 9.63 -20.04 6.58
C SER A 51 9.23 -18.69 6.03
N THR A 52 10.22 -17.84 5.80
CA THR A 52 10.03 -16.56 5.13
C THR A 52 10.50 -16.66 3.69
N VAL A 53 9.66 -16.22 2.75
CA VAL A 53 9.98 -16.16 1.32
C VAL A 53 9.77 -14.74 0.82
N GLU A 54 10.55 -14.35 -0.19
CA GLU A 54 10.35 -13.08 -0.88
C GLU A 54 9.15 -13.20 -1.82
N PHE A 55 8.22 -12.25 -1.74
CA PHE A 55 7.09 -12.15 -2.63
C PHE A 55 7.55 -11.56 -3.97
N GLY A 56 7.25 -12.27 -5.06
CA GLY A 56 7.71 -11.90 -6.40
C GLY A 56 6.85 -10.84 -7.06
N ASN A 57 6.79 -10.88 -8.40
CA ASN A 57 6.13 -9.85 -9.19
C ASN A 57 4.65 -10.13 -9.49
N ASP A 58 4.16 -11.32 -9.15
CA ASP A 58 2.81 -11.81 -9.45
C ASP A 58 2.16 -12.48 -8.24
N ASP A 59 1.04 -13.16 -8.44
CA ASP A 59 0.42 -13.97 -7.40
C ASP A 59 1.34 -15.12 -6.99
N LEU A 60 1.49 -15.33 -5.68
CA LEU A 60 2.33 -16.39 -5.16
C LEU A 60 1.51 -17.67 -5.01
N GLN A 61 1.86 -18.70 -5.78
CA GLN A 61 1.28 -20.04 -5.65
C GLN A 61 2.19 -20.93 -4.82
N TYR A 62 1.64 -21.62 -3.83
CA TYR A 62 2.44 -22.46 -2.95
C TYR A 62 1.70 -23.69 -2.44
N TYR A 63 2.45 -24.70 -2.01
CA TYR A 63 1.95 -25.89 -1.32
C TYR A 63 3.01 -26.45 -0.37
N PHE A 64 2.57 -27.26 0.59
CA PHE A 64 3.46 -27.94 1.52
C PHE A 64 3.63 -29.41 1.16
N LEU A 65 4.83 -29.92 1.42
CA LEU A 65 5.15 -31.34 1.38
C LEU A 65 5.70 -31.74 2.75
N ALA A 66 4.95 -32.54 3.50
CA ALA A 66 5.36 -33.09 4.78
C ALA A 66 5.89 -34.53 4.58
N SER A 67 6.95 -34.87 5.30
CA SER A 67 7.60 -36.18 5.27
C SER A 67 7.91 -36.68 6.67
N ASN A 68 7.55 -37.91 6.97
CA ASN A 68 7.97 -38.61 8.20
C ASN A 68 9.20 -39.52 7.98
N GLY A 69 9.89 -39.36 6.84
CA GLY A 69 11.03 -40.18 6.43
C GLY A 69 10.65 -41.48 5.73
N ILE A 70 9.37 -41.88 5.74
CA ILE A 70 8.87 -43.09 5.07
C ILE A 70 7.78 -42.72 4.05
N ASN A 71 6.80 -41.92 4.49
CA ASN A 71 5.69 -41.43 3.69
C ASN A 71 5.79 -39.93 3.49
N GLN A 72 5.17 -39.46 2.40
CA GLN A 72 5.05 -38.03 2.09
C GLN A 72 3.60 -37.69 1.79
N THR A 73 3.17 -36.53 2.28
CA THR A 73 1.83 -35.98 2.04
C THR A 73 1.97 -34.56 1.52
N LYS A 74 1.25 -34.26 0.43
CA LYS A 74 1.22 -32.95 -0.22
C LYS A 74 -0.13 -32.28 0.04
N THR A 75 -0.15 -30.98 0.33
CA THR A 75 -1.38 -30.20 0.44
C THR A 75 -1.93 -29.81 -0.94
N GLU A 76 -3.14 -29.24 -0.95
CA GLU A 76 -3.61 -28.46 -2.08
C GLU A 76 -2.71 -27.22 -2.30
N THR A 77 -2.86 -26.60 -3.48
CA THR A 77 -2.16 -25.36 -3.81
C THR A 77 -2.97 -24.17 -3.31
N PHE A 78 -2.30 -23.31 -2.57
CA PHE A 78 -2.82 -22.04 -2.07
C PHE A 78 -2.28 -20.89 -2.93
N THR A 79 -2.97 -19.75 -2.90
CA THR A 79 -2.60 -18.56 -3.65
C THR A 79 -2.65 -17.33 -2.75
N ILE A 80 -1.58 -16.54 -2.76
CA ILE A 80 -1.55 -15.19 -2.17
C ILE A 80 -1.60 -14.19 -3.31
N GLU A 81 -2.69 -13.44 -3.39
CA GLU A 81 -2.88 -12.42 -4.42
C GLU A 81 -1.97 -11.21 -4.16
N LYS A 82 -1.37 -10.72 -5.25
CA LYS A 82 -0.57 -9.50 -5.24
C LYS A 82 -1.43 -8.29 -4.89
N GLU A 83 -0.83 -7.33 -4.16
CA GLU A 83 -1.53 -6.06 -3.91
C GLU A 83 -1.78 -5.28 -5.21
N LYS A 84 -3.03 -4.86 -5.38
CA LYS A 84 -3.47 -4.07 -6.54
C LYS A 84 -3.06 -2.61 -6.38
N VAL A 85 -2.08 -2.18 -7.18
CA VAL A 85 -1.76 -0.76 -7.32
C VAL A 85 -2.78 -0.12 -8.28
N LEU A 86 -3.68 0.71 -7.75
CA LEU A 86 -4.55 1.54 -8.59
C LEU A 86 -3.71 2.67 -9.20
N GLU A 87 -3.83 2.89 -10.51
CA GLU A 87 -3.23 4.05 -11.16
C GLU A 87 -3.87 5.34 -10.60
N SER A 88 -3.05 6.40 -10.46
CA SER A 88 -3.52 7.66 -9.89
C SER A 88 -4.62 8.29 -10.77
N ALA A 89 -5.69 8.74 -10.13
CA ALA A 89 -6.73 9.50 -10.80
C ALA A 89 -6.18 10.83 -11.35
N HIS A 90 -6.60 11.21 -12.56
CA HIS A 90 -6.29 12.50 -13.14
C HIS A 90 -7.56 13.35 -13.29
N LEU A 91 -7.52 14.58 -12.78
CA LEU A 91 -8.59 15.56 -13.00
C LEU A 91 -8.66 15.88 -14.49
N ARG A 92 -9.84 15.68 -15.07
CA ARG A 92 -10.10 15.96 -16.48
C ARG A 92 -10.74 17.32 -16.67
N SER A 93 -11.63 17.71 -15.76
CA SER A 93 -12.36 18.98 -15.85
C SER A 93 -12.89 19.43 -14.49
N PRO A 94 -12.93 20.75 -14.22
CA PRO A 94 -12.23 21.81 -14.96
C PRO A 94 -10.71 21.70 -14.81
N GLU A 95 -9.96 22.38 -15.69
CA GLU A 95 -8.52 22.55 -15.48
C GLU A 95 -8.24 23.35 -14.20
N ASN A 96 -7.10 23.08 -13.57
CA ASN A 96 -6.68 23.85 -12.41
C ASN A 96 -6.58 25.35 -12.76
N ASN A 97 -7.25 26.21 -12.00
CA ASN A 97 -7.39 27.66 -12.24
C ASN A 97 -8.26 28.06 -13.45
N ALA A 98 -9.18 27.21 -13.91
CA ALA A 98 -10.15 27.62 -14.91
C ALA A 98 -10.96 28.83 -14.43
N MET A 99 -11.06 29.85 -15.30
CA MET A 99 -11.76 31.11 -15.04
C MET A 99 -13.06 31.18 -15.84
N GLY A 100 -14.04 31.95 -15.37
CA GLY A 100 -15.29 32.16 -16.09
C GLY A 100 -16.21 30.93 -16.10
N LEU A 101 -16.09 30.06 -15.10
CA LEU A 101 -16.93 28.88 -14.93
C LEU A 101 -18.33 29.28 -14.45
N GLU A 102 -19.35 28.56 -14.95
CA GLU A 102 -20.72 28.69 -14.45
C GLU A 102 -20.83 28.06 -13.06
N THR A 103 -21.85 28.46 -12.29
CA THR A 103 -22.06 27.96 -10.92
C THR A 103 -22.48 26.49 -10.86
N ASP A 104 -22.90 25.93 -11.99
CA ASP A 104 -23.23 24.51 -12.16
C ASP A 104 -22.16 23.91 -13.09
N ILE A 105 -21.08 23.42 -12.49
CA ILE A 105 -19.96 22.83 -13.23
C ILE A 105 -19.82 21.35 -12.89
N GLU A 106 -19.74 20.51 -13.92
CA GLU A 106 -19.45 19.09 -13.78
C GLU A 106 -17.96 18.86 -13.52
N LEU A 107 -17.66 18.18 -12.40
CA LEU A 107 -16.33 17.66 -12.10
C LEU A 107 -16.17 16.28 -12.75
N SER A 108 -15.06 16.10 -13.47
CA SER A 108 -14.76 14.82 -14.11
C SER A 108 -13.32 14.40 -13.82
N VAL A 109 -13.16 13.15 -13.41
CA VAL A 109 -11.86 12.47 -13.25
C VAL A 109 -11.82 11.27 -14.17
N THR A 110 -10.65 11.01 -14.76
CA THR A 110 -10.38 9.76 -15.46
C THR A 110 -9.47 8.91 -14.58
N ILE A 111 -9.92 7.71 -14.27
CA ILE A 111 -9.13 6.69 -13.60
C ILE A 111 -8.93 5.58 -14.63
N PRO A 112 -7.68 5.26 -15.02
CA PRO A 112 -7.46 4.09 -15.86
C PRO A 112 -7.92 2.85 -15.09
N ASN A 113 -8.95 2.16 -15.59
CA ASN A 113 -9.43 0.90 -15.03
C ASN A 113 -9.08 -0.23 -15.99
N LYS A 114 -7.89 -0.81 -15.82
CA LYS A 114 -7.42 -1.90 -16.68
C LYS A 114 -8.14 -3.23 -16.42
N GLU A 115 -8.82 -3.36 -15.27
CA GLU A 115 -9.21 -4.65 -14.70
C GLU A 115 -10.69 -4.66 -14.20
N GLU A 116 -11.55 -3.78 -14.72
CA GLU A 116 -13.00 -3.73 -14.44
C GLU A 116 -13.43 -3.76 -12.96
N SER A 117 -12.62 -3.26 -12.02
CA SER A 117 -13.05 -3.20 -10.61
C SER A 117 -14.04 -2.07 -10.35
N GLU A 118 -14.95 -2.26 -9.39
CA GLU A 118 -15.81 -1.20 -8.86
C GLU A 118 -14.93 -0.10 -8.23
N LEU A 119 -14.97 1.11 -8.79
CA LEU A 119 -14.22 2.27 -8.30
C LEU A 119 -15.15 3.18 -7.51
N ASP A 120 -14.76 3.49 -6.28
CA ASP A 120 -15.44 4.49 -5.47
C ASP A 120 -14.75 5.85 -5.65
N VAL A 121 -15.49 6.85 -6.14
CA VAL A 121 -14.94 8.16 -6.49
C VAL A 121 -15.61 9.24 -5.64
N HIS A 122 -14.79 9.93 -4.84
CA HIS A 122 -15.22 11.07 -4.04
C HIS A 122 -14.59 12.37 -4.55
N PHE A 123 -15.41 13.41 -4.67
CA PHE A 123 -14.95 14.79 -4.90
C PHE A 123 -14.98 15.56 -3.58
N TYR A 124 -13.87 16.21 -3.24
CA TYR A 124 -13.75 17.03 -2.04
C TYR A 124 -13.61 18.50 -2.43
N GLU A 125 -14.41 19.38 -1.81
CA GLU A 125 -14.30 20.82 -1.97
C GLU A 125 -13.24 21.38 -1.00
N GLY A 126 -12.21 22.03 -1.55
CA GLY A 126 -11.23 22.79 -0.79
C GLY A 126 -11.39 24.28 -1.04
N LYS A 127 -11.27 25.10 0.01
CA LYS A 127 -11.16 26.55 -0.14
C LYS A 127 -9.69 26.91 -0.26
N SER A 128 -9.25 27.34 -1.45
CA SER A 128 -7.94 27.98 -1.61
C SER A 128 -8.08 29.48 -1.33
N ILE A 129 -7.22 30.01 -0.46
CA ILE A 129 -7.10 31.45 -0.25
C ILE A 129 -5.95 31.92 -1.14
N ASN A 130 -6.27 32.52 -2.27
CA ASN A 130 -5.29 33.16 -3.13
C ASN A 130 -4.97 34.55 -2.56
N THR A 131 -3.82 34.71 -1.91
CA THR A 131 -3.38 35.96 -1.27
C THR A 131 -2.88 37.00 -2.27
N VAL A 132 -2.87 36.70 -3.58
CA VAL A 132 -2.32 37.59 -4.62
C VAL A 132 -3.29 38.73 -4.99
N TRP A 133 -4.52 38.70 -4.50
CA TRP A 133 -5.53 39.74 -4.78
C TRP A 133 -6.28 40.17 -3.53
N ASN A 134 -5.57 40.68 -2.51
CA ASN A 134 -6.22 41.60 -1.59
C ASN A 134 -5.23 42.52 -0.85
N ASP A 135 -5.42 43.84 -1.01
CA ASP A 135 -4.86 44.89 -0.13
C ASP A 135 -5.25 44.66 1.35
N GLU A 136 -6.18 43.73 1.62
CA GLU A 136 -6.71 43.39 2.94
C GLU A 136 -5.93 42.29 3.70
N ILE A 137 -5.01 41.56 3.06
CA ILE A 137 -4.24 40.48 3.71
C ILE A 137 -2.74 40.83 3.67
N LYS A 138 -2.23 41.32 4.79
CA LYS A 138 -0.80 41.61 4.98
C LYS A 138 -0.13 40.46 5.73
N ILE A 139 0.89 39.85 5.11
CA ILE A 139 1.67 38.76 5.70
C ILE A 139 3.00 39.33 6.17
N TYR A 140 3.32 39.14 7.45
CA TYR A 140 4.59 39.56 8.04
C TYR A 140 5.43 38.33 8.37
N LYS A 141 6.74 38.42 8.17
CA LYS A 141 7.66 37.31 8.50
C LYS A 141 8.74 37.80 9.47
N ASN A 142 8.79 37.15 10.64
CA ASN A 142 9.83 37.21 11.68
C ASN A 142 9.97 38.52 12.48
N ALA A 143 9.88 38.43 13.83
CA ALA A 143 10.63 39.28 14.78
C ALA A 143 10.50 38.95 16.29
N VAL A 144 9.78 37.90 16.74
CA VAL A 144 9.66 37.65 18.20
C VAL A 144 9.94 36.20 18.60
N ASP A 145 10.66 36.04 19.72
CA ASP A 145 11.03 34.74 20.31
C ASP A 145 9.85 33.98 20.96
N THR A 146 8.66 34.58 20.98
CA THR A 146 7.48 34.02 21.65
C THR A 146 6.30 33.92 20.69
N GLU A 147 5.82 32.70 20.48
CA GLU A 147 4.57 32.41 19.78
C GLU A 147 3.46 32.08 20.80
N PRO A 148 2.30 32.78 20.79
CA PRO A 148 1.93 33.87 19.88
C PRO A 148 2.53 35.23 20.27
N PRO A 149 2.74 36.15 19.32
CA PRO A 149 3.22 37.50 19.59
C PRO A 149 2.25 38.28 20.48
N ALA A 150 2.78 39.16 21.34
CA ALA A 150 1.98 39.99 22.25
C ALA A 150 1.19 41.10 21.51
N GLU A 151 1.67 41.52 20.34
CA GLU A 151 1.05 42.53 19.49
C GLU A 151 0.83 41.97 18.08
N ARG A 152 -0.11 42.56 17.33
CA ARG A 152 -0.44 42.11 15.97
C ARG A 152 0.64 42.45 14.93
N VAL A 153 1.47 43.46 15.18
CA VAL A 153 2.59 43.89 14.32
C VAL A 153 3.77 44.33 15.21
N PRO A 154 4.57 43.39 15.73
CA PRO A 154 5.74 43.70 16.55
C PRO A 154 6.82 44.51 15.82
N ASP A 155 7.61 45.25 16.58
CA ASP A 155 8.74 46.04 16.07
C ASP A 155 9.78 45.14 15.38
N GLY A 156 10.16 45.50 14.14
CA GLY A 156 11.08 44.71 13.31
C GLY A 156 10.43 43.82 12.25
N GLU A 157 9.10 43.74 12.18
CA GLU A 157 8.41 43.00 11.11
C GLU A 157 8.60 43.65 9.73
N SER A 158 8.86 42.81 8.73
CA SER A 158 8.85 43.19 7.32
C SER A 158 7.64 42.59 6.62
N GLU A 159 6.88 43.42 5.92
CA GLU A 159 5.78 42.97 5.07
C GLU A 159 6.33 42.14 3.91
N PHE A 160 5.78 40.95 3.73
CA PHE A 160 6.09 40.09 2.60
C PHE A 160 5.41 40.69 1.36
N THR A 161 6.20 41.16 0.39
CA THR A 161 5.71 41.66 -0.91
C THR A 161 5.62 40.52 -1.93
#